data_AF-A0A960VNQ0-F1
#
_entry.id   AF-A0A960VNQ0-F1
#
_cell.length_a   1.000
_cell.length_b   1.000
_cell.length_c   1.000
_cell.angle_alpha   90.00
_cell.angle_beta   90.00
_cell.angle_gamma   90.00
#
_symmetry.space_group_name_H-M   'P 1'
#
loop_
_entity.id
_entity.type
_entity.pdbx_description
1 polymer ?
#
loop_
_entity_poly.entity_id
_entity_poly.type
_entity_poly.pdbx_seq_one_letter_code
_entity_poly.pdbx_strand_id
1 'polypeptide(L)'
;MKSLFELAVGSFLVYPKGNDEATQRARQFIRLRIKMGRHDAVVNAVSRLASQVAEGPLAGFFPTDAVLVPIPGHTPRVKDGLWVADAICQEMVRSSLGSGVWPCLERIRTVPRSSHFVRAEDRASLRDHEKSLDFRDLLLPSNEIILIDDVVTRGTTLMAGGHLISERYPP
;
A
#
# COMPACT_ATOMS: atom_id res chain seq x y z
N MET A 1 4.33 23.94 16.19
CA MET A 1 3.53 22.81 16.68
C MET A 1 3.36 21.86 15.50
N LYS A 2 4.00 20.68 15.49
CA LYS A 2 3.78 19.73 14.38
C LYS A 2 2.32 19.26 14.50
N SER A 3 1.55 19.44 13.43
CA SER A 3 0.20 18.88 13.32
C SER A 3 0.27 17.36 13.55
N LEU A 4 -0.60 16.84 14.41
CA LEU A 4 -0.82 15.40 14.52
C LEU A 4 -1.62 14.97 13.29
N PHE A 5 -1.00 14.15 12.45
CA PHE A 5 -1.67 13.50 11.32
C PHE A 5 -2.20 12.14 11.77
N GLU A 6 -3.46 11.84 11.42
CA GLU A 6 -4.09 10.55 11.66
C GLU A 6 -4.22 9.78 10.34
N LEU A 7 -3.93 8.47 10.36
CA LEU A 7 -4.06 7.60 9.21
C LEU A 7 -5.06 6.49 9.52
N ALA A 8 -6.22 6.51 8.87
CA ALA A 8 -7.14 5.38 8.86
C ALA A 8 -6.52 4.24 8.03
N VAL A 9 -6.54 3.01 8.56
CA VAL A 9 -5.93 1.84 7.90
C VAL A 9 -6.93 0.70 7.79
N GLY A 10 -7.04 0.13 6.59
CA GLY A 10 -7.86 -1.04 6.29
C GLY A 10 -7.07 -2.10 5.52
N SER A 11 -7.49 -3.37 5.63
CA SER A 11 -6.94 -4.46 4.82
C SER A 11 -8.09 -5.34 4.33
N PHE A 12 -8.14 -5.58 3.02
CA PHE A 12 -9.19 -6.42 2.43
C PHE A 12 -8.97 -7.91 2.70
N LEU A 13 -7.73 -8.37 2.61
CA LEU A 13 -7.34 -9.75 2.88
C LEU A 13 -6.46 -9.81 4.13
N VAL A 14 -6.52 -10.92 4.85
CA VAL A 14 -5.69 -11.16 6.03
C VAL A 14 -4.57 -12.13 5.68
N TYR A 15 -3.32 -11.75 5.97
CA TYR A 15 -2.19 -12.66 5.82
C TYR A 15 -2.31 -13.79 6.87
N PRO A 16 -2.48 -15.06 6.45
CA PRO A 16 -2.87 -16.10 7.38
C PRO A 16 -1.71 -16.52 8.29
N LYS A 17 -2.04 -16.80 9.56
CA LYS A 17 -1.12 -17.23 10.62
C LYS A 17 -1.46 -18.67 11.03
N GLY A 18 -0.43 -19.48 11.28
CA GLY A 18 -0.59 -20.89 11.60
C GLY A 18 0.29 -21.77 10.72
N ASN A 19 0.22 -23.09 10.96
CA ASN A 19 1.05 -24.09 10.27
C ASN A 19 0.23 -25.21 9.62
N ASP A 20 -1.10 -25.15 9.64
CA ASP A 20 -1.95 -26.10 8.93
C ASP A 20 -1.82 -25.94 7.40
N GLU A 21 -2.25 -26.96 6.68
CA GLU A 21 -2.10 -27.05 5.23
C GLU A 21 -2.84 -25.93 4.48
N ALA A 22 -4.05 -25.55 4.93
CA ALA A 22 -4.82 -24.48 4.31
C ALA A 22 -4.11 -23.12 4.48
N THR A 23 -3.57 -22.85 5.66
CA THR A 23 -2.74 -21.66 5.93
C THR A 23 -1.47 -21.63 5.09
N GLN A 24 -0.81 -22.77 4.87
CA GLN A 24 0.35 -22.86 3.99
C GLN A 24 -0.02 -22.55 2.53
N ARG A 25 -1.09 -23.16 2.02
CA ARG A 25 -1.60 -22.90 0.65
C ARG A 25 -1.97 -21.43 0.46
N ALA A 26 -2.65 -20.81 1.42
CA ALA A 26 -3.03 -19.40 1.34
C ALA A 26 -1.80 -18.46 1.38
N ARG A 27 -0.79 -18.74 2.22
CA ARG A 27 0.48 -17.99 2.20
C ARG A 27 1.20 -18.13 0.87
N GLN A 28 1.21 -19.34 0.29
CA GLN A 28 1.84 -19.59 -1.00
C GLN A 28 1.12 -18.84 -2.11
N PHE A 29 -0.22 -18.81 -2.11
CA PHE A 29 -1.00 -17.99 -3.03
C PHE A 29 -0.60 -16.50 -2.94
N ILE A 30 -0.57 -15.91 -1.75
CA ILE A 30 -0.19 -14.50 -1.58
C ILE A 30 1.25 -14.26 -2.09
N ARG A 31 2.20 -15.13 -1.73
CA ARG A 31 3.62 -14.97 -2.09
C ARG A 31 3.88 -15.14 -3.59
N LEU A 32 3.25 -16.13 -4.23
CA LEU A 32 3.54 -16.49 -5.62
C LEU A 32 2.64 -15.77 -6.63
N ARG A 33 1.50 -15.22 -6.17
CA ARG A 33 0.50 -14.60 -7.05
C ARG A 33 0.41 -13.11 -6.81
N ILE A 34 -0.04 -12.70 -5.63
CA ILE A 34 -0.22 -11.27 -5.29
C ILE A 34 1.11 -10.53 -5.23
N LYS A 35 2.08 -10.99 -4.43
CA LYS A 35 3.41 -10.35 -4.30
C LYS A 35 4.25 -10.38 -5.58
N MET A 36 3.89 -11.23 -6.53
CA MET A 36 4.53 -11.30 -7.85
C MET A 36 3.75 -10.51 -8.90
N GLY A 37 2.72 -9.75 -8.50
CA GLY A 37 1.90 -8.94 -9.38
C GLY A 37 1.24 -9.73 -10.50
N ARG A 38 0.88 -10.99 -10.26
CA ARG A 38 0.21 -11.81 -11.28
C ARG A 38 -1.13 -11.16 -11.62
N HIS A 39 -1.27 -10.74 -12.87
CA HIS A 39 -2.39 -9.94 -13.35
C HIS A 39 -3.75 -10.53 -12.97
N ASP A 40 -3.95 -11.81 -13.24
CA ASP A 40 -5.20 -12.52 -12.92
C ASP A 40 -5.52 -12.55 -11.42
N ALA A 41 -4.51 -12.67 -10.56
CA ALA A 41 -4.68 -12.62 -9.12
C ALA A 41 -5.02 -11.21 -8.62
N VAL A 42 -4.41 -10.17 -9.20
CA VAL A 42 -4.71 -8.76 -8.89
C VAL A 42 -6.14 -8.42 -9.30
N VAL A 43 -6.52 -8.71 -10.55
CA VAL A 43 -7.88 -8.52 -11.07
C VAL A 43 -8.92 -9.21 -10.19
N ASN A 44 -8.68 -10.49 -9.84
CA ASN A 44 -9.62 -11.22 -8.99
C ASN A 44 -9.75 -10.59 -7.59
N ALA A 45 -8.64 -10.18 -6.97
CA ALA A 45 -8.65 -9.57 -5.65
C ALA A 45 -9.39 -8.22 -5.65
N VAL A 46 -9.14 -7.37 -6.65
CA VAL A 46 -9.78 -6.06 -6.77
C VAL A 46 -11.27 -6.20 -7.13
N SER A 47 -11.63 -7.10 -8.04
CA SER A 47 -13.03 -7.38 -8.37
C SER A 47 -13.83 -7.81 -7.13
N ARG A 48 -13.23 -8.68 -6.29
CA ARG A 48 -13.84 -9.07 -5.01
C ARG A 48 -13.96 -7.90 -4.05
N LEU A 49 -12.93 -7.05 -3.93
CA LEU A 49 -12.99 -5.83 -3.12
C LEU A 49 -14.14 -4.95 -3.59
N ALA A 50 -14.21 -4.62 -4.88
CA ALA A 50 -15.24 -3.77 -5.46
C ALA A 50 -16.66 -4.31 -5.19
N SER A 51 -16.85 -5.64 -5.26
CA SER A 51 -18.14 -6.27 -5.00
C SER A 51 -18.57 -6.29 -3.54
N GLN A 52 -17.65 -6.07 -2.59
CA GLN A 52 -17.89 -6.25 -1.14
C GLN A 52 -17.68 -4.98 -0.33
N VAL A 53 -17.02 -3.97 -0.90
CA VAL A 53 -16.58 -2.78 -0.17
C VAL A 53 -17.75 -1.94 0.34
N ALA A 54 -18.80 -1.79 -0.46
CA ALA A 54 -19.93 -0.90 -0.16
C ALA A 54 -20.71 -1.30 1.11
N GLU A 55 -20.73 -2.60 1.44
CA GLU A 55 -21.44 -3.14 2.60
C GLU A 55 -20.49 -3.60 3.71
N GLY A 56 -19.18 -3.45 3.49
CA GLY A 56 -18.15 -3.97 4.37
C GLY A 56 -17.54 -2.93 5.32
N PRO A 57 -16.62 -3.37 6.20
CA PRO A 57 -15.87 -2.48 7.09
C PRO A 57 -15.03 -1.41 6.38
N LEU A 58 -14.87 -1.53 5.06
CA LEU A 58 -14.09 -0.61 4.23
C LEU A 58 -14.96 0.37 3.44
N ALA A 59 -16.28 0.40 3.63
CA ALA A 59 -17.19 1.26 2.87
C ALA A 59 -16.80 2.76 2.91
N GLY A 60 -16.31 3.24 4.06
CA GLY A 60 -15.87 4.63 4.24
C GLY A 60 -14.46 4.95 3.74
N PHE A 61 -13.71 3.98 3.21
CA PHE A 61 -12.32 4.21 2.77
C PHE A 61 -12.18 4.76 1.36
N PHE A 62 -13.24 4.75 0.55
CA PHE A 62 -13.16 5.05 -0.88
C PHE A 62 -14.09 6.19 -1.29
N PRO A 63 -13.74 7.46 -1.00
CA PRO A 63 -14.40 8.61 -1.61
C PRO A 63 -14.30 8.54 -3.14
N THR A 64 -15.33 9.01 -3.84
CA THR A 64 -15.42 8.96 -5.31
C THR A 64 -14.26 9.70 -6.00
N ASP A 65 -13.79 10.80 -5.40
CA ASP A 65 -12.74 11.67 -5.94
C ASP A 65 -11.33 11.33 -5.43
N ALA A 66 -11.20 10.30 -4.58
CA ALA A 66 -9.93 9.97 -3.95
C ALA A 66 -8.88 9.51 -4.96
N VAL A 67 -7.67 10.03 -4.82
CA VAL A 67 -6.51 9.61 -5.62
C VAL A 67 -5.78 8.47 -4.92
N LEU A 68 -5.37 7.47 -5.69
CA LEU A 68 -4.63 6.33 -5.17
C LEU A 68 -3.14 6.57 -5.30
N VAL A 69 -2.41 6.53 -4.18
CA VAL A 69 -0.96 6.64 -4.15
C VAL A 69 -0.36 5.26 -3.85
N PRO A 70 0.32 4.62 -4.81
CA PRO A 70 0.98 3.35 -4.56
C PRO A 70 2.20 3.53 -3.67
N ILE A 71 2.33 2.71 -2.63
CA ILE A 71 3.51 2.70 -1.77
C ILE A 71 4.70 2.06 -2.51
N PRO A 72 5.88 2.71 -2.53
CA PRO A 72 7.08 2.11 -3.11
C PRO A 72 7.54 0.87 -2.36
N GLY A 73 8.02 -0.12 -3.12
CA GLY A 73 8.65 -1.32 -2.57
C GLY A 73 9.89 -1.02 -1.71
N HIS A 74 10.43 -2.06 -1.07
CA HIS A 74 11.58 -1.98 -0.15
C HIS A 74 12.92 -1.53 -0.78
N THR A 75 13.09 -1.63 -2.10
CA THR A 75 14.29 -1.16 -2.83
C THR A 75 13.95 -0.02 -3.78
N PRO A 76 14.92 0.85 -4.12
CA PRO A 76 14.77 1.78 -5.23
C PRO A 76 14.32 1.06 -6.50
N ARG A 77 13.38 1.68 -7.21
CA ARG A 77 12.81 1.08 -8.41
C ARG A 77 13.83 1.09 -9.54
N VAL A 78 13.99 -0.06 -10.20
CA VAL A 78 14.63 -0.14 -11.51
C VAL A 78 13.59 0.22 -12.56
N LYS A 79 14.02 0.86 -13.66
CA LYS A 79 13.16 1.10 -14.82
C LYS A 79 12.49 -0.21 -15.25
N ASP A 80 11.18 -0.16 -15.51
CA ASP A 80 10.35 -1.31 -15.90
C ASP A 80 10.29 -2.44 -14.84
N GLY A 81 10.79 -2.20 -13.63
CA GLY A 81 10.68 -3.12 -12.51
C GLY A 81 9.24 -3.24 -11.97
N LEU A 82 8.90 -4.43 -11.51
CA LEU A 82 7.58 -4.74 -10.93
C LEU A 82 7.25 -3.81 -9.75
N TRP A 83 6.12 -3.11 -9.85
CA TRP A 83 5.54 -2.33 -8.75
C TRP A 83 4.13 -2.84 -8.47
N VAL A 84 4.02 -3.79 -7.55
CA VAL A 84 2.74 -4.48 -7.27
C VAL A 84 1.67 -3.52 -6.78
N ALA A 85 2.01 -2.60 -5.86
CA ALA A 85 1.06 -1.60 -5.36
C ALA A 85 0.50 -0.72 -6.48
N ASP A 86 1.33 -0.30 -7.44
CA ASP A 86 0.88 0.46 -8.62
C ASP A 86 -0.06 -0.39 -9.49
N ALA A 87 0.28 -1.65 -9.78
CA ALA A 87 -0.61 -2.54 -10.52
C ALA A 87 -1.97 -2.74 -9.83
N ILE A 88 -2.00 -2.80 -8.49
CA ILE A 88 -3.24 -2.84 -7.71
C ILE A 88 -4.02 -1.52 -7.85
N CYS A 89 -3.37 -0.36 -7.70
CA CYS A 89 -4.02 0.95 -7.88
C CYS A 89 -4.65 1.09 -9.29
N GLN A 90 -3.91 0.70 -10.33
CA GLN A 90 -4.41 0.78 -11.71
C GLN A 90 -5.69 -0.06 -11.87
N GLU A 91 -5.72 -1.25 -11.29
CA GLU A 91 -6.90 -2.12 -11.35
C GLU A 91 -8.07 -1.62 -10.50
N MET A 92 -7.77 -0.99 -9.36
CA MET A 92 -8.77 -0.33 -8.52
C MET A 92 -9.46 0.81 -9.26
N VAL A 93 -8.70 1.68 -9.93
CA VAL A 93 -9.27 2.76 -10.77
C VAL A 93 -10.12 2.19 -11.91
N ARG A 94 -9.69 1.11 -12.57
CA ARG A 94 -10.51 0.42 -13.59
C ARG A 94 -11.83 -0.14 -13.03
N SER A 95 -11.85 -0.46 -11.74
CA SER A 95 -13.02 -0.94 -11.01
C SER A 95 -13.78 0.18 -10.29
N SER A 96 -13.53 1.45 -10.64
CA SER A 96 -14.16 2.64 -10.04
C SER A 96 -13.91 2.82 -8.54
N LEU A 97 -12.80 2.29 -8.03
CA LEU A 97 -12.33 2.47 -6.65
C LEU A 97 -11.25 3.55 -6.59
N GLY A 98 -11.63 4.81 -6.85
CA GLY A 98 -10.75 5.97 -6.89
C GLY A 98 -10.73 6.65 -8.26
N SER A 99 -10.31 7.92 -8.28
CA SER A 99 -10.36 8.79 -9.46
C SER A 99 -9.13 8.69 -10.37
N GLY A 100 -8.00 8.19 -9.85
CA GLY A 100 -6.76 8.06 -10.59
C GLY A 100 -5.62 7.52 -9.74
N VAL A 101 -4.50 7.20 -10.40
CA VAL A 101 -3.26 6.74 -9.74
C VAL A 101 -2.22 7.85 -9.77
N TRP A 102 -1.69 8.24 -8.61
CA TRP A 102 -0.68 9.29 -8.47
C TRP A 102 0.59 8.76 -7.79
N PRO A 103 1.60 8.31 -8.54
CA PRO A 103 2.84 7.74 -7.98
C PRO A 103 3.81 8.85 -7.53
N CYS A 104 3.40 9.66 -6.54
CA CYS A 104 4.18 10.79 -6.02
C CYS A 104 5.24 10.39 -4.97
N LEU A 105 5.24 9.14 -4.50
CA LEU A 105 6.25 8.62 -3.59
C LEU A 105 7.28 7.77 -4.35
N GLU A 106 8.54 7.90 -3.98
CA GLU A 106 9.60 7.03 -4.48
C GLU A 106 10.52 6.51 -3.38
N ARG A 107 11.10 5.32 -3.59
CA ARG A 107 12.12 4.76 -2.70
C ARG A 107 13.50 5.22 -3.20
N ILE A 108 14.18 6.06 -2.44
CA ILE A 108 15.54 6.53 -2.76
C ILE A 108 16.63 5.69 -2.09
N ARG A 109 16.30 4.92 -1.05
CA ARG A 109 17.24 4.03 -0.34
C ARG A 109 16.59 2.70 0.01
N THR A 110 17.36 1.62 -0.03
CA THR A 110 16.85 0.30 0.36
C THR A 110 16.57 0.25 1.86
N VAL A 111 15.42 -0.32 2.23
CA VAL A 111 15.10 -0.70 3.62
C VAL A 111 14.97 -2.22 3.72
N PRO A 112 15.47 -2.84 4.81
CA PRO A 112 15.29 -4.27 5.03
C PRO A 112 13.81 -4.68 5.01
N ARG A 113 13.50 -5.83 4.39
CA ARG A 113 12.11 -6.34 4.35
C ARG A 113 11.66 -6.73 5.77
N SER A 114 10.48 -6.29 6.18
CA SER A 114 9.90 -6.66 7.48
C SER A 114 9.77 -8.16 7.70
N SER A 115 9.65 -8.94 6.61
CA SER A 115 9.59 -10.40 6.67
C SER A 115 10.92 -11.07 7.04
N HIS A 116 12.04 -10.35 7.01
CA HIS A 116 13.34 -10.88 7.43
C HIS A 116 13.51 -10.85 8.96
N PHE A 117 12.63 -10.16 9.69
CA PHE A 117 12.73 -9.99 11.13
C PHE A 117 11.60 -10.68 11.88
N VAL A 118 11.98 -11.53 12.82
CA VAL A 118 11.06 -12.18 13.75
C VAL A 118 10.56 -11.18 14.79
N ARG A 119 11.48 -10.37 15.35
CA ARG A 119 11.11 -9.39 16.38
C ARG A 119 10.68 -8.07 15.78
N ALA A 120 9.87 -7.40 16.59
CA ALA A 120 9.35 -6.08 16.40
C ALA A 120 10.42 -5.00 16.25
N GLU A 121 11.37 -5.04 17.17
CA GLU A 121 12.41 -4.05 17.44
C GLU A 121 13.51 -4.03 16.37
N ASP A 122 13.73 -5.16 15.69
CA ASP A 122 14.75 -5.28 14.64
C ASP A 122 14.29 -4.73 13.29
N ARG A 123 13.01 -4.36 13.16
CA ARG A 123 12.45 -3.83 11.91
C ARG A 123 12.83 -2.35 11.75
N ALA A 124 12.93 -1.91 10.49
CA ALA A 124 13.13 -0.51 10.16
C ALA A 124 12.10 0.38 10.88
N SER A 125 12.59 1.44 11.51
CA SER A 125 11.76 2.39 12.24
C SER A 125 10.98 3.29 11.29
N LEU A 126 9.99 4.03 11.81
CA LEU A 126 9.29 5.07 11.04
C LEU A 126 10.29 6.05 10.40
N ARG A 127 11.26 6.50 11.19
CA ARG A 127 12.31 7.44 10.75
C ARG A 127 13.20 6.87 9.66
N ASP A 128 13.47 5.56 9.67
CA ASP A 128 14.23 4.90 8.60
C ASP A 128 13.41 4.87 7.31
N HIS A 129 12.12 4.60 7.41
CA HIS A 129 11.22 4.64 6.27
C HIS A 129 11.09 6.06 5.69
N GLU A 130 10.89 7.08 6.51
CA GLU A 130 10.85 8.50 6.09
C GLU A 130 12.12 8.90 5.33
N LYS A 131 13.31 8.60 5.88
CA LYS A 131 14.60 8.90 5.23
C LYS A 131 14.87 8.12 3.94
N SER A 132 14.11 7.06 3.69
CA SER A 132 14.27 6.20 2.52
C SER A 132 13.27 6.50 1.41
N LEU A 133 12.23 7.29 1.72
CA LEU A 133 11.23 7.74 0.79
C LEU A 133 11.52 9.18 0.39
N ASP A 134 11.11 9.54 -0.82
CA ASP A 134 11.08 10.93 -1.27
C ASP A 134 9.74 11.22 -1.95
N PHE A 135 9.38 12.50 -1.98
CA PHE A 135 8.20 13.01 -2.67
C PHE A 135 8.63 13.59 -4.01
N ARG A 136 8.14 13.01 -5.11
CA ARG A 136 8.25 13.61 -6.43
C ARG A 136 7.27 14.76 -6.49
N ASP A 137 7.77 15.98 -6.68
CA ASP A 137 6.97 17.21 -6.79
C ASP A 137 5.96 17.12 -7.94
N LEU A 138 4.81 16.53 -7.62
CA LEU A 138 3.62 16.40 -8.43
C LEU A 138 2.51 17.07 -7.65
N LEU A 139 1.78 17.99 -8.29
CA LEU A 139 0.56 18.55 -7.73
C LEU A 139 -0.46 17.41 -7.58
N LEU A 140 -0.93 17.14 -6.37
CA LEU A 140 -2.00 16.17 -6.14
C LEU A 140 -3.33 16.78 -6.63
N PRO A 141 -4.14 16.03 -7.41
CA PRO A 141 -5.37 16.58 -7.96
C PRO A 141 -6.57 16.48 -7.00
N SER A 142 -6.39 15.88 -5.82
CA SER A 142 -7.40 15.80 -4.76
C SER A 142 -6.73 15.83 -3.37
N ASN A 143 -7.49 16.32 -2.38
CA ASN A 143 -7.14 16.24 -0.96
C ASN A 143 -7.56 14.89 -0.34
N GLU A 144 -8.44 14.15 -1.01
CA GLU A 144 -8.79 12.79 -0.64
C GLU A 144 -7.76 11.82 -1.21
N ILE A 145 -6.93 11.25 -0.33
CA ILE A 145 -5.75 10.47 -0.72
C ILE A 145 -5.80 9.10 -0.04
N ILE A 146 -5.69 8.03 -0.83
CA ILE A 146 -5.62 6.67 -0.32
C ILE A 146 -4.26 6.08 -0.64
N LEU A 147 -3.52 5.69 0.40
CA LEU A 147 -2.26 4.97 0.26
C LEU A 147 -2.51 3.48 0.09
N ILE A 148 -1.95 2.88 -0.96
CA ILE A 148 -2.15 1.46 -1.28
C ILE A 148 -0.83 0.71 -1.17
N ASP A 149 -0.83 -0.41 -0.46
CA ASP A 149 0.30 -1.33 -0.34
C ASP A 149 -0.16 -2.76 -0.66
N ASP A 150 0.74 -3.60 -1.17
CA ASP A 150 0.41 -4.99 -1.52
C ASP A 150 0.25 -5.88 -0.28
N VAL A 151 1.02 -5.61 0.77
CA VAL A 151 0.94 -6.30 2.06
C VAL A 151 1.25 -5.36 3.22
N VAL A 152 0.23 -5.07 4.02
CA VAL A 152 0.37 -4.30 5.26
C VAL A 152 0.80 -5.22 6.40
N THR A 153 1.86 -4.83 7.13
CA THR A 153 2.29 -5.51 8.36
C THR A 153 2.04 -4.65 9.59
N ARG A 154 2.97 -3.75 9.92
CA ARG A 154 2.81 -2.74 10.98
C ARG A 154 2.27 -1.42 10.46
N GLY A 155 2.08 -1.29 9.14
CA GLY A 155 1.73 -0.02 8.50
C GLY A 155 2.84 1.03 8.53
N THR A 156 4.06 0.73 9.00
CA THR A 156 5.13 1.73 9.15
C THR A 156 5.49 2.43 7.83
N THR A 157 5.51 1.71 6.71
CA THR A 157 5.73 2.32 5.40
C THR A 157 4.59 3.24 4.98
N LEU A 158 3.33 2.85 5.25
CA LEU A 158 2.14 3.68 4.99
C LEU A 158 2.19 4.96 5.84
N MET A 159 2.52 4.83 7.13
CA MET A 159 2.69 5.98 8.03
C MET A 159 3.77 6.94 7.54
N ALA A 160 4.93 6.44 7.11
CA ALA A 160 6.00 7.27 6.56
C ALA A 160 5.55 7.99 5.27
N GLY A 161 4.87 7.28 4.36
CA GLY A 161 4.32 7.87 3.13
C GLY A 161 3.28 8.94 3.42
N GLY A 162 2.33 8.66 4.32
CA GLY A 162 1.30 9.60 4.76
C GLY A 162 1.89 10.82 5.44
N HIS A 163 2.92 10.63 6.29
CA HIS A 163 3.62 11.75 6.91
C HIS A 163 4.26 12.67 5.85
N LEU A 164 5.01 12.12 4.90
CA LEU A 164 5.65 12.90 3.83
C LEU A 164 4.64 13.67 2.98
N ILE A 165 3.51 13.05 2.64
CA ILE A 165 2.43 13.70 1.92
C ILE A 165 1.83 14.83 2.77
N SER A 166 1.53 14.57 4.05
CA SER A 166 0.95 15.57 4.96
C SER A 166 1.86 16.78 5.20
N GLU A 167 3.19 16.61 5.12
CA GLU A 167 4.13 17.72 5.23
C GLU A 167 4.13 18.63 3.99
N ARG A 168 3.63 18.14 2.84
CA ARG A 168 3.50 18.92 1.58
C ARG A 168 2.07 19.38 1.30
N TYR A 169 1.10 18.60 1.73
CA TYR A 169 -0.34 18.81 1.57
C TYR A 169 -1.00 18.63 2.95
N PRO A 170 -0.92 19.66 3.81
CA PRO A 170 -1.56 19.58 5.10
C PRO A 170 -3.09 19.47 4.92
N PRO A 171 -3.78 18.69 5.78
CA PRO A 171 -5.23 18.56 5.77
C PRO A 171 -5.95 19.88 6.10
#